data_AF-A0A821IWW8-F1
#
_entry.id   AF-A0A821IWW8-F1
#
_cell.length_a   1.000
_cell.length_b   1.000
_cell.length_c   1.000
_cell.angle_alpha   90.00
_cell.angle_beta   90.00
_cell.angle_gamma   90.00
#
_symmetry.space_group_name_H-M   'P 1'
#
loop_
_entity.id
_entity.type
_entity.pdbx_description
1 polymer ?
#
loop_
_entity_poly.entity_id
_entity_poly.type
_entity_poly.pdbx_seq_one_letter_code
_entity_poly.pdbx_strand_id
1 'polypeptide(L)'
;RTNRNYQVDYIEALEIADRTAQQYQILFASETLPRLLLRNLLDGTRFHIHQLTNNFMYTGRIVVDLTGGYVRIEASIQRAGANNHQLSIIEHELHSNETNVKALLERLTSYGKNRNVQLLQLVDLNLLASQGAHDEKKVFETLKDRFDESIAYTRSMIVYDLDALVGVNKSESDSTMGRSTSSSVVNQHIYTYVRSRFLDCNIEYEKGKSIDKIERWAVAIIREPFLLRQFCVDVKFTRTRQEEEELELERSKAEDLLKCIKCKDFYIENDNKMGKRFAFYLNNLIRQKIILGQCVHHDGYIYDNSAADLTKYVDKRLIKPARGLIMYGPPGEF
;
A
#
# COMPACT_ATOMS: atom_id res chain seq x y z
N ARG A 1 32.16 -18.58 -26.22
CA ARG A 1 31.31 -19.78 -25.91
C ARG A 1 31.92 -21.10 -26.40
N THR A 2 32.75 -21.14 -27.45
CA THR A 2 33.38 -22.38 -27.96
C THR A 2 34.77 -22.70 -27.39
N ASN A 3 35.39 -21.78 -26.65
CA ASN A 3 36.73 -21.99 -26.09
C ASN A 3 36.61 -22.37 -24.60
N ARG A 4 36.93 -23.63 -24.25
CA ARG A 4 36.84 -24.16 -22.87
C ARG A 4 37.77 -23.44 -21.89
N ASN A 5 38.81 -22.77 -22.39
CA ASN A 5 39.78 -22.04 -21.58
C ASN A 5 39.36 -20.59 -21.25
N TYR A 6 38.25 -20.12 -21.81
CA TYR A 6 37.68 -18.78 -21.56
C TYR A 6 36.33 -18.90 -20.86
N GLN A 7 36.32 -19.61 -19.72
CA GLN A 7 35.21 -19.54 -18.78
C GLN A 7 35.65 -18.60 -17.66
N VAL A 8 35.19 -17.36 -17.75
CA VAL A 8 35.31 -16.37 -16.68
C VAL A 8 34.46 -16.86 -15.51
N ASP A 9 35.01 -16.86 -14.30
CA ASP A 9 34.26 -17.22 -13.12
C ASP A 9 33.07 -16.25 -12.93
N TYR A 10 31.99 -16.71 -12.31
CA TYR A 10 30.77 -15.90 -12.14
C TYR A 10 31.04 -14.61 -11.36
N ILE A 11 31.90 -14.66 -10.34
CA ILE A 11 32.32 -13.50 -9.57
C ILE A 11 33.11 -12.54 -10.46
N GLU A 12 34.10 -13.05 -11.19
CA GLU A 12 34.94 -12.26 -12.09
C GLU A 12 34.12 -11.60 -13.21
N ALA A 13 33.09 -12.29 -13.73
CA ALA A 13 32.17 -11.74 -14.71
C ALA A 13 31.33 -10.58 -14.15
N LEU A 14 30.87 -10.68 -12.90
CA LEU A 14 30.15 -9.61 -12.23
C LEU A 14 31.06 -8.41 -11.93
N GLU A 15 32.32 -8.63 -11.57
CA GLU A 15 33.28 -7.54 -11.35
C GLU A 15 33.62 -6.79 -12.66
N ILE A 16 33.76 -7.51 -13.77
CA ILE A 16 33.90 -6.89 -15.09
C ILE A 16 32.64 -6.09 -15.43
N ALA A 17 31.45 -6.65 -15.18
CA ALA A 17 30.19 -5.96 -15.40
C ALA A 17 30.06 -4.71 -14.52
N ASP A 18 30.48 -4.76 -13.24
CA ASP A 18 30.48 -3.60 -12.33
C ASP A 18 31.40 -2.49 -12.86
N ARG A 19 32.65 -2.83 -13.20
CA ARG A 19 33.59 -1.85 -13.79
C ARG A 19 33.03 -1.21 -15.04
N THR A 20 32.41 -2.00 -15.91
CA THR A 20 31.78 -1.52 -17.14
C THR A 20 30.60 -0.61 -16.81
N ALA A 21 29.73 -1.01 -15.88
CA ALA A 21 28.59 -0.21 -15.44
C ALA A 21 29.03 1.14 -14.86
N GLN A 22 30.08 1.16 -14.02
CA GLN A 22 30.64 2.40 -13.48
C GLN A 22 31.23 3.30 -14.57
N GLN A 23 31.94 2.73 -15.55
CA GLN A 23 32.48 3.48 -16.69
C GLN A 23 31.39 4.16 -17.51
N TYR A 24 30.25 3.48 -17.71
CA TYR A 24 29.09 4.04 -18.40
C TYR A 24 28.14 4.80 -17.45
N GLN A 25 28.53 5.02 -16.19
CA GLN A 25 27.71 5.69 -15.17
C GLN A 25 26.31 5.07 -15.00
N ILE A 26 26.19 3.77 -15.24
CA ILE A 26 24.96 2.99 -15.03
C ILE A 26 24.86 2.68 -13.53
N LEU A 27 24.35 3.66 -12.79
CA LEU A 27 24.19 3.61 -11.34
C LEU A 27 22.71 3.45 -10.96
N PHE A 28 22.47 2.59 -9.99
CA PHE A 28 21.22 2.48 -9.26
C PHE A 28 21.41 3.12 -7.87
N ALA A 29 20.93 4.36 -7.72
CA ALA A 29 21.19 5.19 -6.55
C ALA A 29 22.70 5.34 -6.27
N SER A 30 23.21 4.79 -5.16
CA SER A 30 24.61 4.87 -4.76
C SER A 30 25.49 3.70 -5.22
N GLU A 31 24.92 2.71 -5.92
CA GLU A 31 25.63 1.47 -6.30
C GLU A 31 25.27 1.01 -7.72
N THR A 32 26.03 0.08 -8.30
CA THR A 32 25.65 -0.56 -9.58
C THR A 32 24.91 -1.87 -9.31
N LEU A 33 24.13 -2.33 -10.30
CA LEU A 33 23.44 -3.62 -10.20
C LEU A 33 24.40 -4.81 -10.00
N PRO A 34 25.52 -4.93 -10.74
CA PRO A 34 26.46 -6.03 -10.51
C PRO A 34 27.10 -5.99 -9.13
N ARG A 35 27.34 -4.80 -8.56
CA ARG A 35 27.87 -4.64 -7.20
C ARG A 35 26.89 -5.10 -6.12
N LEU A 36 25.60 -4.81 -6.29
CA LEU A 36 24.54 -5.36 -5.44
C LEU A 36 24.49 -6.89 -5.50
N LEU A 37 24.63 -7.47 -6.70
CA LEU A 37 24.64 -8.92 -6.89
C LEU A 37 25.89 -9.59 -6.27
N LEU A 38 27.05 -8.94 -6.36
CA LEU A 38 28.29 -9.42 -5.74
C LEU A 38 28.19 -9.49 -4.22
N ARG A 39 27.56 -8.50 -3.60
CA ARG A 39 27.36 -8.45 -2.15
C ARG A 39 26.60 -9.68 -1.64
N ASN A 40 25.54 -10.08 -2.33
CA ASN A 40 24.78 -11.28 -1.98
C ASN A 40 25.57 -12.58 -2.09
N LEU A 41 26.53 -12.66 -3.01
CA LEU A 41 27.40 -13.83 -3.14
C LEU A 41 28.43 -13.90 -2.01
N LEU A 42 28.99 -12.75 -1.65
CA LEU A 42 30.07 -12.64 -0.67
C LEU A 42 29.56 -12.71 0.78
N ASP A 43 28.39 -12.14 1.07
CA ASP A 43 27.83 -12.11 2.43
C ASP A 43 27.36 -13.50 2.91
N GLY A 44 27.37 -14.55 2.07
CA GLY A 44 27.10 -15.94 2.47
C GLY A 44 25.67 -16.19 2.99
N THR A 45 24.89 -15.15 3.18
CA THR A 45 23.47 -15.19 3.42
C THR A 45 22.82 -15.77 2.17
N ARG A 46 22.58 -17.09 2.22
CA ARG A 46 21.55 -17.74 1.42
C ARG A 46 20.22 -17.10 1.82
N PHE A 47 19.97 -15.88 1.36
CA PHE A 47 18.61 -15.41 1.22
C PHE A 47 17.96 -16.46 0.35
N HIS A 48 17.07 -17.26 0.93
CA HIS A 48 16.10 -17.99 0.15
C HIS A 48 15.22 -16.92 -0.49
N ILE A 49 15.75 -16.24 -1.50
CA ILE A 49 15.02 -15.26 -2.27
C ILE A 49 13.88 -16.07 -2.88
N HIS A 50 12.66 -15.79 -2.40
CA HIS A 50 11.48 -16.52 -2.82
C HIS A 50 11.40 -16.46 -4.34
N GLN A 51 11.68 -17.58 -4.99
CA GLN A 51 11.62 -17.63 -6.44
C GLN A 51 10.16 -17.57 -6.86
N LEU A 52 9.85 -16.74 -7.86
CA LEU A 52 8.53 -16.73 -8.47
C LEU A 52 8.29 -18.13 -9.08
N THR A 53 7.45 -18.92 -8.44
CA THR A 53 7.15 -20.27 -8.90
C THR A 53 6.45 -20.23 -10.26
N ASN A 54 6.82 -21.14 -11.16
CA ASN A 54 6.28 -21.18 -12.52
C ASN A 54 4.84 -21.74 -12.61
N ASN A 55 4.27 -22.17 -11.49
CA ASN A 55 2.97 -22.83 -11.45
C ASN A 55 1.79 -21.85 -11.39
N PHE A 56 2.05 -20.57 -11.19
CA PHE A 56 1.03 -19.53 -11.16
C PHE A 56 1.06 -18.66 -12.42
N MET A 57 -0.11 -18.22 -12.87
CA MET A 57 -0.24 -17.21 -13.92
C MET A 57 -0.32 -15.83 -13.28
N TYR A 58 0.79 -15.12 -13.24
CA TYR A 58 0.86 -13.79 -12.63
C TYR A 58 0.18 -12.73 -13.49
N THR A 59 -0.33 -11.66 -12.87
CA THR A 59 -0.89 -10.52 -13.60
C THR A 59 0.15 -9.47 -13.98
N GLY A 60 1.36 -9.54 -13.39
CA GLY A 60 2.41 -8.54 -13.56
C GLY A 60 2.37 -7.44 -12.51
N ARG A 61 1.45 -7.49 -11.55
CA ARG A 61 1.28 -6.46 -10.52
C ARG A 61 1.87 -6.89 -9.19
N ILE A 62 2.76 -6.08 -8.63
CA ILE A 62 3.39 -6.30 -7.33
C ILE A 62 3.23 -5.03 -6.49
N VAL A 63 2.77 -5.18 -5.25
CA VAL A 63 2.75 -4.12 -4.25
C VAL A 63 3.66 -4.52 -3.10
N VAL A 64 4.55 -3.63 -2.70
CA VAL A 64 5.45 -3.84 -1.56
C VAL A 64 5.07 -2.91 -0.44
N ASP A 65 4.68 -3.49 0.68
CA ASP A 65 4.39 -2.78 1.93
C ASP A 65 5.62 -2.84 2.84
N LEU A 66 6.38 -1.75 2.86
CA LEU A 66 7.56 -1.62 3.70
C LEU A 66 7.22 -1.50 5.20
N THR A 67 6.02 -1.05 5.54
CA THR A 67 5.61 -0.86 6.94
C THR A 67 5.05 -2.15 7.52
N GLY A 68 4.22 -2.86 6.76
CA GLY A 68 3.73 -4.18 7.12
C GLY A 68 4.78 -5.27 7.03
N GLY A 69 5.81 -5.10 6.19
CA GLY A 69 6.87 -6.10 6.05
C GLY A 69 6.55 -7.18 5.01
N TYR A 70 5.76 -6.87 3.97
CA TYR A 70 5.30 -7.87 3.01
C TYR A 70 5.42 -7.41 1.56
N VAL A 71 5.72 -8.35 0.68
CA VAL A 71 5.62 -8.21 -0.78
C VAL A 71 4.40 -9.01 -1.24
N ARG A 72 3.43 -8.31 -1.82
CA ARG A 72 2.19 -8.88 -2.33
C ARG A 72 2.25 -8.97 -3.84
N ILE A 73 2.16 -10.18 -4.37
CA ILE A 73 2.22 -10.45 -5.81
C ILE A 73 0.85 -10.98 -6.22
N GLU A 74 0.26 -10.37 -7.24
CA GLU A 74 -1.04 -10.82 -7.71
C GLU A 74 -0.91 -11.90 -8.80
N ALA A 75 -1.66 -12.97 -8.61
CA ALA A 75 -1.69 -14.12 -9.49
C ALA A 75 -3.12 -14.57 -9.79
N SER A 76 -3.36 -14.94 -11.03
CA SER A 76 -4.58 -15.62 -11.47
C SER A 76 -4.44 -17.13 -11.27
N ILE A 77 -5.40 -17.72 -10.55
CA ILE A 77 -5.53 -19.16 -10.37
C ILE A 77 -6.69 -19.62 -11.25
N GLN A 78 -6.40 -20.48 -12.21
CA GLN A 78 -7.42 -21.17 -12.98
C GLN A 78 -7.91 -22.37 -12.16
N ARG A 79 -9.09 -22.26 -11.53
CA ARG A 79 -9.73 -23.41 -10.90
C ARG A 79 -10.24 -24.35 -11.99
N ALA A 80 -9.90 -25.64 -11.88
CA ALA A 80 -10.38 -26.66 -12.80
C ALA A 80 -11.92 -26.64 -12.86
N GLY A 81 -12.48 -26.38 -14.05
CA GLY A 81 -13.92 -26.42 -14.31
C GLY A 81 -14.66 -25.07 -14.33
N ALA A 82 -14.01 -23.95 -14.00
CA ALA A 82 -14.61 -22.61 -14.12
C ALA A 82 -13.93 -21.79 -15.23
N ASN A 83 -14.73 -21.17 -16.11
CA ASN A 83 -14.22 -20.22 -17.12
C ASN A 83 -13.75 -18.89 -16.52
N ASN A 84 -13.94 -18.68 -15.22
CA ASN A 84 -13.50 -17.47 -14.54
C ASN A 84 -12.14 -17.67 -13.90
N HIS A 85 -11.19 -16.84 -14.28
CA HIS A 85 -9.92 -16.67 -13.58
C HIS A 85 -10.19 -15.99 -12.23
N GLN A 86 -9.94 -16.70 -11.13
CA GLN A 86 -9.98 -16.08 -9.82
C GLN A 86 -8.62 -15.46 -9.52
N LEU A 87 -8.61 -14.20 -9.13
CA LEU A 87 -7.39 -13.54 -8.67
C LEU A 87 -7.09 -13.94 -7.23
N SER A 88 -5.81 -14.03 -6.92
CA SER A 88 -5.27 -14.41 -5.62
C SER A 88 -3.98 -13.64 -5.37
N ILE A 89 -3.59 -13.55 -4.09
CA ILE A 89 -2.35 -12.91 -3.68
C ILE A 89 -1.39 -13.96 -3.17
N ILE A 90 -0.13 -13.84 -3.59
CA ILE A 90 0.99 -14.54 -3.01
C ILE A 90 1.75 -13.52 -2.17
N GLU A 91 1.86 -13.79 -0.87
CA GLU A 91 2.56 -12.92 0.08
C GLU A 91 3.93 -13.50 0.41
N HIS A 92 4.97 -12.68 0.28
CA HIS A 92 6.31 -12.98 0.74
C HIS A 92 6.70 -11.99 1.84
N GLU A 93 7.14 -12.49 2.99
CA GLU A 93 7.68 -11.66 4.06
C GLU A 93 8.96 -10.95 3.59
N LEU A 94 9.09 -9.68 3.94
CA LEU A 94 10.33 -8.92 3.78
C LEU A 94 11.36 -9.45 4.77
N HIS A 95 12.61 -9.53 4.32
CA HIS A 95 13.71 -9.83 5.22
C HIS A 95 13.97 -8.65 6.16
N SER A 96 14.57 -8.91 7.32
CA SER A 96 14.87 -7.89 8.33
C SER A 96 15.76 -6.75 7.82
N ASN A 97 16.52 -6.98 6.76
CA ASN A 97 17.37 -5.99 6.10
C ASN A 97 16.66 -5.20 4.99
N GLU A 98 15.47 -5.60 4.53
CA GLU A 98 14.72 -4.98 3.43
C GLU A 98 13.85 -3.81 3.91
N THR A 99 14.46 -2.85 4.59
CA THR A 99 13.77 -1.67 5.15
C THR A 99 13.63 -0.51 4.18
N ASN A 100 14.32 -0.57 3.04
CA ASN A 100 14.39 0.49 2.06
C ASN A 100 14.41 -0.07 0.63
N VAL A 101 14.11 0.81 -0.34
CA VAL A 101 14.07 0.48 -1.77
C VAL A 101 15.38 -0.16 -2.23
N LYS A 102 16.53 0.37 -1.80
CA LYS A 102 17.85 -0.14 -2.22
C LYS A 102 18.07 -1.61 -1.82
N ALA A 103 17.74 -1.97 -0.58
CA ALA A 103 17.82 -3.36 -0.12
C ALA A 103 16.82 -4.27 -0.86
N LEU A 104 15.63 -3.75 -1.17
CA LEU A 104 14.60 -4.48 -1.90
C LEU A 104 14.95 -4.71 -3.38
N LEU A 105 15.75 -3.85 -3.99
CA LEU A 105 16.15 -3.97 -5.41
C LEU A 105 16.82 -5.31 -5.70
N GLU A 106 17.56 -5.88 -4.76
CA GLU A 106 18.20 -7.18 -4.92
C GLU A 106 17.17 -8.29 -5.14
N ARG A 107 16.11 -8.30 -4.31
CA ARG A 107 14.98 -9.23 -4.44
C ARG A 107 14.22 -9.01 -5.76
N LEU A 108 13.92 -7.76 -6.11
CA LEU A 108 13.22 -7.43 -7.36
C LEU A 108 14.04 -7.82 -8.60
N THR A 109 15.36 -7.64 -8.54
CA THR A 109 16.27 -8.09 -9.59
C THR A 109 16.27 -9.60 -9.72
N SER A 110 16.23 -10.32 -8.60
CA SER A 110 16.07 -11.78 -8.64
C SER A 110 14.73 -12.19 -9.24
N TYR A 111 13.63 -11.48 -8.96
CA TYR A 111 12.34 -11.72 -9.61
C TYR A 111 12.44 -11.51 -11.12
N GLY A 112 13.04 -10.39 -11.54
CA GLY A 112 13.30 -10.09 -12.95
C GLY A 112 14.14 -11.18 -13.62
N LYS A 113 15.21 -11.64 -12.97
CA LYS A 113 16.06 -12.74 -13.46
C LYS A 113 15.28 -14.04 -13.63
N ASN A 114 14.45 -14.42 -12.65
CA ASN A 114 13.63 -15.63 -12.71
C ASN A 114 12.63 -15.61 -13.88
N ARG A 115 12.16 -14.41 -14.25
CA ARG A 115 11.23 -14.21 -15.37
C ARG A 115 11.91 -13.85 -16.70
N ASN A 116 13.25 -13.79 -16.72
CA ASN A 116 14.04 -13.32 -17.86
C ASN A 116 13.57 -11.95 -18.37
N VAL A 117 13.37 -11.01 -17.45
CA VAL A 117 13.10 -9.60 -17.75
C VAL A 117 14.33 -8.99 -18.45
N GLN A 118 14.09 -8.29 -19.56
CA GLN A 118 15.12 -7.65 -20.36
C GLN A 118 15.52 -6.28 -19.79
N LEU A 119 14.55 -5.56 -19.24
CA LEU A 119 14.75 -4.22 -18.70
C LEU A 119 14.09 -4.10 -17.33
N LEU A 120 14.88 -3.69 -16.32
CA LEU A 120 14.38 -3.29 -15.01
C LEU A 120 14.68 -1.81 -14.81
N GLN A 121 13.66 -1.00 -14.57
CA GLN A 121 13.78 0.44 -14.34
C GLN A 121 13.26 0.81 -12.96
N LEU A 122 14.08 1.53 -12.19
CA LEU A 122 13.65 2.18 -10.97
C LEU A 122 13.31 3.63 -11.29
N VAL A 123 12.10 4.04 -10.92
CA VAL A 123 11.62 5.41 -10.99
C VAL A 123 11.51 5.93 -9.56
N ASP A 124 12.48 6.75 -9.18
CA ASP A 124 12.58 7.39 -7.87
C ASP A 124 12.86 8.90 -8.01
N LEU A 125 12.94 9.60 -6.89
CA LEU A 125 13.29 11.03 -6.88
C LEU A 125 14.70 11.29 -7.40
N ASN A 126 15.65 10.35 -7.24
CA ASN A 126 17.02 10.53 -7.71
C ASN A 126 17.08 10.53 -9.24
N LEU A 127 16.30 9.68 -9.90
CA LEU A 127 16.16 9.68 -11.35
C LEU A 127 15.62 11.03 -11.82
N LEU A 128 14.53 11.53 -11.20
CA LEU A 128 13.94 12.82 -11.57
C LEU A 128 14.94 13.97 -11.37
N ALA A 129 15.66 13.96 -10.25
CA ALA A 129 16.70 14.95 -9.96
C ALA A 129 17.84 14.89 -10.98
N SER A 130 18.28 13.69 -11.39
CA SER A 130 19.36 13.50 -12.38
C SER A 130 19.00 14.04 -13.77
N GLN A 131 17.71 14.06 -14.11
CA GLN A 131 17.19 14.59 -15.37
C GLN A 131 16.85 16.08 -15.29
N GLY A 132 17.12 16.74 -14.16
CA GLY A 132 16.77 18.16 -13.95
C GLY A 132 15.25 18.41 -13.98
N ALA A 133 14.45 17.40 -13.64
CA ALA A 133 13.00 17.47 -13.61
C ALA A 133 12.53 18.10 -12.29
N HIS A 134 12.71 19.42 -12.17
CA HIS A 134 12.24 20.20 -11.02
C HIS A 134 10.78 20.68 -11.18
N ASP A 135 10.34 20.85 -12.42
CA ASP A 135 8.98 21.27 -12.76
C ASP A 135 8.09 20.04 -12.97
N GLU A 136 6.83 20.09 -12.49
CA GLU A 136 5.86 18.99 -12.65
C GLU A 136 5.71 18.54 -14.11
N LYS A 137 5.76 19.46 -15.07
CA LYS A 137 5.67 19.14 -16.50
C LYS A 137 6.84 18.27 -16.96
N LYS A 138 8.07 18.60 -16.56
CA LYS A 138 9.27 17.83 -16.88
C LYS A 138 9.27 16.49 -16.15
N VAL A 139 8.77 16.44 -14.92
CA VAL A 139 8.59 15.19 -14.18
C VAL A 139 7.67 14.27 -14.96
N PHE A 140 6.53 14.79 -15.44
CA PHE A 140 5.58 14.01 -16.22
C PHE A 140 6.16 13.53 -17.57
N GLU A 141 6.88 14.40 -18.29
CA GLU A 141 7.59 14.03 -19.52
C GLU A 141 8.61 12.92 -19.25
N THR A 142 9.42 13.04 -18.20
CA THR A 142 10.40 12.02 -17.81
C THR A 142 9.73 10.69 -17.45
N LEU A 143 8.64 10.73 -16.67
CA LEU A 143 7.86 9.52 -16.32
C LEU A 143 7.30 8.84 -17.56
N LYS A 144 6.81 9.63 -18.52
CA LYS A 144 6.28 9.13 -19.78
C LYS A 144 7.37 8.50 -20.63
N ASP A 145 8.50 9.15 -20.80
CA ASP A 145 9.62 8.64 -21.60
C ASP A 145 10.13 7.31 -21.04
N ARG A 146 10.24 7.19 -19.71
CA ARG A 146 10.65 5.93 -19.06
C ARG A 146 9.62 4.83 -19.22
N PHE A 147 8.34 5.16 -19.12
CA PHE A 147 7.29 4.19 -19.36
C PHE A 147 7.27 3.72 -20.82
N ASP A 148 7.42 4.64 -21.78
CA ASP A 148 7.47 4.33 -23.21
C ASP A 148 8.70 3.47 -23.54
N GLU A 149 9.85 3.75 -22.92
CA GLU A 149 11.05 2.90 -22.96
C GLU A 149 10.76 1.50 -22.41
N SER A 150 10.07 1.40 -21.27
CA SER A 150 9.68 0.11 -20.67
C SER A 150 8.74 -0.70 -21.57
N ILE A 151 7.84 -0.05 -22.30
CA ILE A 151 6.91 -0.70 -23.23
C ILE A 151 7.63 -1.30 -24.44
N ALA A 152 8.74 -0.67 -24.88
CA ALA A 152 9.50 -1.10 -26.06
C ALA A 152 10.11 -2.50 -25.90
N TYR A 153 10.33 -2.95 -24.66
CA TYR A 153 10.80 -4.29 -24.36
C TYR A 153 9.63 -5.26 -24.15
N THR A 154 9.75 -6.46 -24.70
CA THR A 154 8.72 -7.51 -24.54
C THR A 154 8.64 -7.99 -23.10
N ARG A 155 9.76 -7.97 -22.37
CA ARG A 155 9.81 -8.31 -20.95
C ARG A 155 10.45 -7.18 -20.16
N SER A 156 9.63 -6.44 -19.44
CA SER A 156 10.08 -5.28 -18.67
C SER A 156 9.51 -5.29 -17.27
N MET A 157 10.24 -4.66 -16.35
CA MET A 157 9.83 -4.43 -14.98
C MET A 157 10.07 -2.96 -14.64
N ILE A 158 9.01 -2.25 -14.29
CA ILE A 158 9.10 -0.87 -13.81
C ILE A 158 8.78 -0.85 -12.32
N VAL A 159 9.64 -0.17 -11.55
CA VAL A 159 9.54 -0.07 -10.10
C VAL A 159 9.32 1.39 -9.73
N TYR A 160 8.22 1.68 -9.05
CA TYR A 160 7.85 3.01 -8.59
C TYR A 160 8.05 3.10 -7.08
N ASP A 161 8.91 4.02 -6.64
CA ASP A 161 8.94 4.47 -5.24
C ASP A 161 7.83 5.52 -5.05
N LEU A 162 6.63 5.06 -4.67
CA LEU A 162 5.44 5.91 -4.68
C LEU A 162 5.48 6.98 -3.60
N ASP A 163 6.03 6.70 -2.41
CA ASP A 163 6.12 7.70 -1.36
C ASP A 163 7.00 8.87 -1.80
N ALA A 164 8.13 8.55 -2.45
CA ALA A 164 9.07 9.53 -2.95
C ALA A 164 8.46 10.37 -4.09
N LEU A 165 7.75 9.74 -5.03
CA LEU A 165 7.19 10.43 -6.20
C LEU A 165 5.96 11.29 -5.87
N VAL A 166 5.08 10.80 -5.01
CA VAL A 166 3.76 11.38 -4.80
C VAL A 166 3.74 12.31 -3.59
N GLY A 167 4.43 11.95 -2.52
CA GLY A 167 4.39 12.65 -1.23
C GLY A 167 3.03 12.52 -0.53
N VAL A 168 3.07 12.43 0.81
CA VAL A 168 1.86 12.45 1.65
C VAL A 168 1.98 13.60 2.63
N ASN A 169 1.05 14.56 2.55
CA ASN A 169 0.92 15.61 3.55
C ASN A 169 0.10 15.09 4.73
N LYS A 170 0.71 15.07 5.91
CA LYS A 170 0.04 14.81 7.18
C LYS A 170 -0.25 16.15 7.85
N SER A 171 -1.53 16.46 8.00
CA SER A 171 -2.01 17.62 8.75
C SER A 171 -2.49 17.13 10.11
N GLU A 172 -1.76 17.54 11.15
CA GLU A 172 -2.17 17.32 12.54
C GLU A 172 -2.92 18.56 13.02
N SER A 173 -4.12 18.33 13.53
CA SER A 173 -4.96 19.38 14.12
C SER A 173 -5.14 19.07 15.59
N ASP A 174 -4.49 19.89 16.42
CA ASP A 174 -4.65 19.85 17.88
C ASP A 174 -5.87 20.69 18.25
N SER A 175 -6.97 20.02 18.58
CA SER A 175 -8.16 20.67 19.15
C SER A 175 -8.21 20.42 20.66
N THR A 176 -8.91 21.28 21.39
CA THR A 176 -9.22 21.08 22.83
C THR A 176 -10.00 19.79 23.11
N MET A 177 -10.50 19.10 22.08
CA MET A 177 -11.19 17.81 22.18
C MET A 177 -10.38 16.61 21.64
N GLY A 178 -9.10 16.80 21.28
CA GLY A 178 -8.21 15.73 20.82
C GLY A 178 -7.42 16.10 19.56
N ARG A 179 -6.46 15.23 19.23
CA ARG A 179 -5.62 15.33 18.02
C ARG A 179 -6.28 14.60 16.86
N SER A 180 -6.50 15.26 15.73
CA SER A 180 -6.92 14.62 14.48
C SER A 180 -5.81 14.72 13.42
N THR A 181 -5.45 13.57 12.85
CA THR A 181 -4.48 13.46 11.75
C THR A 181 -5.25 13.25 10.44
N SER A 182 -5.19 14.22 9.53
CA SER A 182 -5.65 14.05 8.14
C SER A 182 -4.44 13.83 7.22
N SER A 183 -4.57 12.90 6.27
CA SER A 183 -3.53 12.63 5.26
C SER A 183 -4.09 12.88 3.87
N SER A 184 -3.28 13.51 3.00
CA SER A 184 -3.63 13.75 1.60
C SER A 184 -2.42 13.59 0.70
N VAL A 185 -2.66 13.08 -0.51
CA VAL A 185 -1.66 13.02 -1.58
C VAL A 185 -1.28 14.44 -2.01
N VAL A 186 0.03 14.71 -2.17
CA VAL A 186 0.53 16.02 -2.64
C VAL A 186 0.43 16.09 -4.16
N ASN A 187 1.07 15.18 -4.87
CA ASN A 187 1.14 15.19 -6.34
C ASN A 187 0.08 14.27 -6.97
N GLN A 188 -1.17 14.74 -7.01
CA GLN A 188 -2.31 13.95 -7.53
C GLN A 188 -2.15 13.56 -9.01
N HIS A 189 -1.51 14.39 -9.83
CA HIS A 189 -1.29 14.10 -11.25
C HIS A 189 -0.34 12.92 -11.46
N ILE A 190 0.79 12.90 -10.74
CA ILE A 190 1.77 11.80 -10.77
C ILE A 190 1.12 10.52 -10.25
N TYR A 191 0.39 10.60 -9.13
CA TYR A 191 -0.35 9.48 -8.57
C TYR A 191 -1.32 8.86 -9.58
N THR A 192 -2.13 9.69 -10.25
CA THR A 192 -3.12 9.23 -11.23
C THR A 192 -2.44 8.59 -12.45
N TYR A 193 -1.30 9.14 -12.88
CA TYR A 193 -0.51 8.57 -13.96
C TYR A 193 0.05 7.19 -13.60
N VAL A 194 0.74 7.08 -12.46
CA VAL A 194 1.31 5.80 -12.01
C VAL A 194 0.22 4.77 -11.80
N ARG A 195 -0.92 5.15 -11.20
CA ARG A 195 -2.10 4.29 -11.06
C ARG A 195 -2.57 3.74 -12.40
N SER A 196 -2.72 4.59 -13.42
CA SER A 196 -3.14 4.16 -14.76
C SER A 196 -2.15 3.17 -15.35
N ARG A 197 -0.84 3.46 -15.26
CA ARG A 197 0.20 2.58 -15.81
C ARG A 197 0.33 1.25 -15.08
N PHE A 198 0.10 1.26 -13.77
CA PHE A 198 0.05 0.06 -12.97
C PHE A 198 -1.11 -0.86 -13.36
N LEU A 199 -2.25 -0.30 -13.79
CA LEU A 199 -3.39 -1.05 -14.32
C LEU A 199 -3.14 -1.58 -15.75
N ASP A 200 -2.38 -0.85 -16.57
CA ASP A 200 -2.04 -1.25 -17.95
C ASP A 200 -1.09 -2.47 -18.00
N CYS A 201 -0.50 -2.86 -16.87
CA CYS A 201 0.41 -3.99 -16.79
C CYS A 201 -0.34 -5.32 -16.92
N ASN A 202 0.12 -6.13 -17.87
CA ASN A 202 -0.44 -7.44 -18.16
C ASN A 202 0.67 -8.40 -18.58
N ILE A 203 0.46 -9.68 -18.27
CA ILE A 203 1.29 -10.78 -18.76
C ILE A 203 0.46 -11.58 -19.74
N GLU A 204 0.79 -11.45 -21.01
CA GLU A 204 0.05 -12.13 -22.07
C GLU A 204 0.64 -13.53 -22.31
N TYR A 205 -0.15 -14.54 -21.97
CA TYR A 205 0.15 -15.93 -22.29
C TYR A 205 -0.66 -16.36 -23.51
N GLU A 206 -0.11 -16.24 -24.72
CA GLU A 206 -0.74 -16.89 -25.87
C GLU A 206 -0.62 -18.42 -25.74
N LYS A 207 -1.77 -19.09 -25.61
CA LYS A 207 -1.86 -20.54 -25.67
C LYS A 207 -1.61 -21.01 -27.11
N GLY A 208 -0.43 -21.57 -27.37
CA GLY A 208 -0.22 -22.49 -28.48
C GLY A 208 0.78 -22.08 -29.56
N LYS A 209 1.40 -20.90 -29.49
CA LYS A 209 2.55 -20.56 -30.35
C LYS A 209 3.64 -19.89 -29.53
N SER A 210 4.89 -20.29 -29.78
CA SER A 210 6.11 -19.79 -29.15
C SER A 210 6.46 -18.36 -29.61
N ILE A 211 5.46 -17.53 -29.89
CA ILE A 211 5.65 -16.17 -30.39
C ILE A 211 5.60 -15.28 -29.15
N ASP A 212 6.79 -14.85 -28.74
CA ASP A 212 7.10 -13.75 -27.83
C ASP A 212 6.09 -13.47 -26.71
N LYS A 213 6.27 -14.18 -25.58
CA LYS A 213 5.58 -13.85 -24.32
C LYS A 213 5.92 -12.41 -23.92
N ILE A 214 4.90 -11.54 -23.94
CA ILE A 214 4.97 -10.19 -23.39
C ILE A 214 4.74 -10.30 -21.89
N GLU A 215 5.75 -9.95 -21.09
CA GLU A 215 5.68 -9.95 -19.64
C GLU A 215 6.03 -8.56 -19.10
N ARG A 216 5.01 -7.76 -18.80
CA ARG A 216 5.20 -6.42 -18.24
C ARG A 216 4.86 -6.43 -16.75
N TRP A 217 5.86 -6.12 -15.94
CA TRP A 217 5.75 -6.07 -14.49
C TRP A 217 5.75 -4.61 -14.01
N ALA A 218 4.81 -4.27 -13.13
CA ALA A 218 4.84 -3.05 -12.35
C ALA A 218 4.92 -3.35 -10.88
N VAL A 219 5.85 -2.69 -10.21
CA VAL A 219 6.10 -2.79 -8.77
C VAL A 219 5.84 -1.44 -8.15
N ALA A 220 4.94 -1.38 -7.18
CA ALA A 220 4.67 -0.19 -6.38
C ALA A 220 5.25 -0.41 -4.98
N ILE A 221 6.26 0.38 -4.59
CA ILE A 221 6.84 0.35 -3.24
C ILE A 221 6.20 1.46 -2.43
N ILE A 222 5.59 1.09 -1.31
CA ILE A 222 4.85 2.01 -0.44
C ILE A 222 5.21 1.74 1.01
N ARG A 223 5.50 2.80 1.75
CA ARG A 223 5.78 2.86 3.17
C ARG A 223 4.59 3.47 3.89
N GLU A 224 3.98 4.52 3.37
CA GLU A 224 2.88 5.19 4.08
C GLU A 224 1.58 4.37 4.06
N PRO A 225 1.04 3.93 5.21
CA PRO A 225 -0.14 3.04 5.26
C PRO A 225 -1.41 3.68 4.68
N PHE A 226 -1.51 5.01 4.74
CA PHE A 226 -2.59 5.75 4.07
C PHE A 226 -2.52 5.58 2.55
N LEU A 227 -1.34 5.79 1.98
CA LEU A 227 -1.11 5.69 0.55
C LEU A 227 -1.29 4.25 0.07
N LEU A 228 -0.83 3.27 0.84
CA LEU A 228 -1.00 1.84 0.53
C LEU A 228 -2.49 1.48 0.39
N ARG A 229 -3.30 1.82 1.39
CA ARG A 229 -4.74 1.54 1.38
C ARG A 229 -5.44 2.24 0.22
N GLN A 230 -5.14 3.53 0.01
CA GLN A 230 -5.73 4.30 -1.09
C GLN A 230 -5.35 3.70 -2.46
N PHE A 231 -4.08 3.39 -2.66
CA PHE A 231 -3.56 2.83 -3.90
C PHE A 231 -4.17 1.46 -4.21
N CYS A 232 -4.17 0.54 -3.23
CA CYS A 232 -4.77 -0.79 -3.40
C CYS A 232 -6.26 -0.72 -3.76
N VAL A 233 -7.03 0.19 -3.15
CA VAL A 233 -8.44 0.42 -3.50
C VAL A 233 -8.57 0.96 -4.92
N ASP A 234 -7.76 1.95 -5.28
CA ASP A 234 -7.82 2.64 -6.56
C ASP A 234 -7.43 1.75 -7.75
N VAL A 235 -6.45 0.87 -7.58
CA VAL A 235 -6.04 -0.11 -8.60
C VAL A 235 -6.87 -1.41 -8.55
N LYS A 236 -7.84 -1.48 -7.64
CA LYS A 236 -8.62 -2.70 -7.35
C LYS A 236 -7.69 -3.91 -7.18
N PHE A 237 -6.61 -3.71 -6.43
CA PHE A 237 -5.70 -4.78 -6.12
C PHE A 237 -6.46 -5.83 -5.32
N THR A 238 -6.25 -7.11 -5.63
CA THR A 238 -6.87 -8.20 -4.88
C THR A 238 -6.58 -8.00 -3.40
N ARG A 239 -7.56 -8.27 -2.54
CA ARG A 239 -7.43 -8.15 -1.08
C ARG A 239 -6.97 -9.48 -0.49
N THR A 240 -6.24 -9.40 0.61
CA THR A 240 -5.90 -10.59 1.37
C THR A 240 -7.16 -11.14 2.05
N ARG A 241 -7.16 -12.42 2.40
CA ARG A 241 -8.28 -13.03 3.12
C ARG A 241 -8.57 -12.31 4.45
N GLN A 242 -7.53 -11.85 5.15
CA GLN A 242 -7.66 -11.09 6.40
C GLN A 242 -8.37 -9.76 6.16
N GLU A 243 -7.99 -9.02 5.12
CA GLU A 243 -8.64 -7.75 4.76
C GLU A 243 -10.10 -7.95 4.29
N GLU A 244 -10.42 -9.09 3.67
CA GLU A 244 -11.79 -9.45 3.31
C GLU A 244 -12.63 -9.73 4.57
N GLU A 245 -12.11 -10.52 5.51
CA GLU A 245 -12.77 -10.85 6.78
C GLU A 245 -12.98 -9.58 7.64
N GLU A 246 -11.99 -8.67 7.71
CA GLU A 246 -12.12 -7.38 8.39
C GLU A 246 -13.22 -6.51 7.78
N LEU A 247 -13.29 -6.44 6.45
CA LEU A 247 -14.28 -5.62 5.76
C LEU A 247 -15.69 -6.23 5.80
N GLU A 248 -15.81 -7.56 5.83
CA GLU A 248 -17.08 -8.23 6.13
C GLU A 248 -17.55 -7.93 7.55
N LEU A 249 -16.62 -7.91 8.52
CA LEU A 249 -16.92 -7.57 9.90
C LEU A 249 -17.25 -6.08 10.10
N GLU A 250 -16.64 -5.18 9.32
CA GLU A 250 -17.04 -3.77 9.27
C GLU A 250 -18.42 -3.59 8.63
N ARG A 251 -18.72 -4.33 7.55
CA ARG A 251 -20.04 -4.30 6.93
C ARG A 251 -21.12 -4.86 7.85
N SER A 252 -20.86 -5.97 8.54
CA SER A 252 -21.81 -6.54 9.50
C SER A 252 -22.08 -5.55 10.64
N LYS A 253 -21.05 -4.87 11.15
CA LYS A 253 -21.21 -3.83 12.17
C LYS A 253 -21.98 -2.61 11.68
N ALA A 254 -21.79 -2.21 10.42
CA ALA A 254 -22.55 -1.11 9.83
C ALA A 254 -24.03 -1.47 9.61
N GLU A 255 -24.34 -2.76 9.44
CA GLU A 255 -25.69 -3.30 9.31
C GLU A 255 -26.32 -3.66 10.67
N ASP A 256 -25.52 -3.72 11.75
CA ASP A 256 -26.00 -4.03 13.09
C ASP A 256 -26.95 -2.92 13.59
N LEU A 257 -28.17 -3.36 13.91
CA LEU A 257 -29.23 -2.50 14.44
C LEU A 257 -28.92 -2.12 15.89
N LEU A 258 -28.51 -0.88 16.11
CA LEU A 258 -28.28 -0.33 17.46
C LEU A 258 -29.62 -0.01 18.11
N LYS A 259 -29.88 -0.53 19.31
CA LYS A 259 -31.11 -0.25 20.04
C LYS A 259 -30.93 0.95 20.96
N CYS A 260 -31.75 1.98 20.79
CA CYS A 260 -31.79 3.07 21.76
C CYS A 260 -32.47 2.61 23.05
N ILE A 261 -31.81 2.79 24.19
CA ILE A 261 -32.34 2.37 25.50
C ILE A 261 -33.62 3.15 25.87
N LYS A 262 -33.73 4.41 25.45
CA LYS A 262 -34.84 5.31 25.85
C LYS A 262 -36.11 5.07 25.03
N CYS A 263 -36.03 5.09 23.70
CA CYS A 263 -37.21 4.84 22.86
C CYS A 263 -37.44 3.37 22.52
N LYS A 264 -36.44 2.49 22.77
CA LYS A 264 -36.43 1.07 22.35
C LYS A 264 -36.45 0.85 20.84
N ASP A 265 -36.31 1.91 20.05
CA ASP A 265 -36.21 1.84 18.59
C ASP A 265 -34.81 1.38 18.15
N PHE A 266 -34.77 0.79 16.96
CA PHE A 266 -33.55 0.32 16.32
C PHE A 266 -33.08 1.31 15.26
N TYR A 267 -31.77 1.56 15.22
CA TYR A 267 -31.14 2.49 14.28
C TYR A 267 -29.96 1.80 13.57
N ILE A 268 -29.80 2.10 12.28
CA ILE A 268 -28.61 1.75 11.51
C ILE A 268 -27.68 2.96 11.55
N GLU A 269 -26.40 2.77 11.85
CA GLU A 269 -25.43 3.86 12.07
C GLU A 269 -25.32 4.84 10.88
N ASN A 270 -25.67 4.40 9.67
CA ASN A 270 -25.65 5.20 8.44
C ASN A 270 -26.71 6.31 8.36
N ASP A 271 -27.77 6.29 9.18
CA ASP A 271 -28.82 7.33 9.14
C ASP A 271 -28.45 8.62 9.91
N ASN A 272 -27.33 8.61 10.65
CA ASN A 272 -26.79 9.80 11.28
C ASN A 272 -25.98 10.66 10.29
N LYS A 273 -26.69 11.40 9.43
CA LYS A 273 -26.11 12.47 8.59
C LYS A 273 -25.60 13.70 9.36
N MET A 274 -25.37 13.61 10.67
CA MET A 274 -24.74 14.66 11.47
C MET A 274 -23.67 14.06 12.38
N GLY A 275 -22.41 14.24 12.00
CA GLY A 275 -21.25 14.06 12.89
C GLY A 275 -20.53 12.73 12.79
N LYS A 276 -19.66 12.59 11.79
CA LYS A 276 -18.55 11.62 11.79
C LYS A 276 -17.76 11.72 13.11
N ARG A 277 -17.60 10.62 13.87
CA ARG A 277 -16.42 10.38 14.72
C ARG A 277 -16.14 8.87 14.87
N PHE A 278 -15.02 8.43 14.31
CA PHE A 278 -14.37 7.16 14.63
C PHE A 278 -13.51 7.34 15.89
N ALA A 279 -13.53 6.36 16.80
CA ALA A 279 -12.46 6.14 17.78
C ALA A 279 -12.10 4.65 17.80
N PHE A 280 -10.95 4.33 17.22
CA PHE A 280 -10.29 3.03 17.36
C PHE A 280 -9.37 3.05 18.58
N TYR A 281 -9.46 2.03 19.42
CA TYR A 281 -8.33 1.54 20.21
C TYR A 281 -8.33 0.01 20.11
N LEU A 282 -7.22 -0.52 19.60
CA LEU A 282 -6.84 -1.92 19.72
C LEU A 282 -5.86 -2.01 20.88
N ASN A 283 -6.28 -2.60 21.99
CA ASN A 283 -5.49 -3.63 22.66
C ASN A 283 -6.29 -4.35 23.73
N ASN A 284 -5.95 -5.64 23.86
CA ASN A 284 -6.59 -6.69 24.64
C ASN A 284 -7.03 -6.29 26.06
N LEU A 285 -8.23 -6.79 26.40
CA LEU A 285 -8.84 -7.06 27.72
C LEU A 285 -10.21 -6.40 27.88
N ILE A 286 -11.25 -7.22 27.76
CA ILE A 286 -12.61 -7.09 28.31
C ILE A 286 -12.95 -5.67 28.79
N ARG A 287 -13.41 -4.79 27.90
CA ARG A 287 -14.13 -3.57 28.31
C ARG A 287 -15.24 -3.24 27.34
N GLN A 288 -16.45 -3.16 27.91
CA GLN A 288 -17.68 -2.67 27.31
C GLN A 288 -17.44 -1.41 26.48
N LYS A 289 -17.80 -1.45 25.20
CA LYS A 289 -17.64 -0.34 24.27
C LYS A 289 -18.92 0.49 24.28
N ILE A 290 -18.85 1.72 24.80
CA ILE A 290 -19.95 2.69 24.73
C ILE A 290 -19.83 3.41 23.39
N ILE A 291 -20.77 3.17 22.47
CA ILE A 291 -20.82 3.85 21.17
C ILE A 291 -21.66 5.13 21.32
N LEU A 292 -21.00 6.29 21.40
CA LEU A 292 -21.67 7.59 21.56
C LEU A 292 -22.34 8.04 20.26
N GLY A 293 -23.51 7.50 19.93
CA GLY A 293 -24.40 8.10 18.93
C GLY A 293 -25.45 9.02 19.57
N GLN A 294 -25.96 9.98 18.80
CA GLN A 294 -27.13 10.78 19.16
C GLN A 294 -28.38 10.15 18.54
N CYS A 295 -29.42 9.90 19.34
CA CYS A 295 -30.74 9.50 18.86
C CYS A 295 -31.50 10.74 18.37
N VAL A 296 -32.11 10.69 17.18
CA VAL A 296 -32.88 11.82 16.59
C VAL A 296 -34.01 12.31 17.51
N HIS A 297 -34.52 11.46 18.40
CA HIS A 297 -35.60 11.79 19.32
C HIS A 297 -35.14 12.15 20.74
N HIS A 298 -33.87 11.93 21.09
CA HIS A 298 -33.35 12.14 22.44
C HIS A 298 -31.87 12.56 22.43
N ASP A 299 -31.49 13.57 23.22
CA ASP A 299 -30.09 13.95 23.52
C ASP A 299 -29.38 12.88 24.37
N GLY A 300 -29.30 11.65 23.88
CA GLY A 300 -29.00 10.48 24.69
C GLY A 300 -28.14 9.43 23.99
N TYR A 301 -27.07 9.09 24.70
CA TYR A 301 -26.12 8.00 24.53
C TYR A 301 -26.73 6.70 23.96
N ILE A 302 -26.13 6.19 22.88
CA ILE A 302 -26.35 4.84 22.35
C ILE A 302 -25.41 3.85 23.08
N TYR A 303 -25.83 2.59 23.24
CA TYR A 303 -25.00 1.53 23.83
C TYR A 303 -25.04 0.31 22.93
N ASP A 304 -23.94 -0.44 22.92
CA ASP A 304 -23.78 -1.71 22.20
C ASP A 304 -24.74 -2.78 22.77
N ASN A 305 -25.46 -3.48 21.88
CA ASN A 305 -26.44 -4.52 22.21
C ASN A 305 -25.82 -5.77 22.87
N SER A 306 -24.49 -5.90 22.89
CA SER A 306 -23.79 -7.04 23.49
C SER A 306 -23.69 -6.98 25.03
N ALA A 307 -24.12 -5.89 25.67
CA ALA A 307 -24.11 -5.77 27.12
C ALA A 307 -25.33 -6.45 27.77
N ALA A 308 -25.19 -7.74 28.10
CA ALA A 308 -26.21 -8.56 28.78
C ALA A 308 -26.67 -8.01 30.16
N ASP A 309 -25.93 -7.06 30.74
CA ASP A 309 -26.14 -6.57 32.11
C ASP A 309 -26.94 -5.25 32.23
N LEU A 310 -27.42 -4.67 31.13
CA LEU A 310 -28.10 -3.36 31.13
C LEU A 310 -29.57 -3.37 31.61
N THR A 311 -30.04 -4.43 32.27
CA THR A 311 -31.39 -4.46 32.88
C THR A 311 -31.48 -3.69 34.20
N LYS A 312 -30.38 -3.13 34.71
CA LYS A 312 -30.35 -2.35 35.96
C LYS A 312 -30.00 -0.88 35.72
N TYR A 313 -30.96 -0.11 35.21
CA TYR A 313 -31.00 1.31 35.51
C TYR A 313 -32.26 1.62 36.31
N VAL A 314 -32.08 1.72 37.63
CA VAL A 314 -33.05 2.35 38.52
C VAL A 314 -32.79 3.85 38.44
N ASP A 315 -33.83 4.59 38.14
CA ASP A 315 -33.86 6.05 38.04
C ASP A 315 -33.36 6.70 39.34
N LYS A 316 -32.05 6.94 39.46
CA LYS A 316 -31.45 7.65 40.58
C LYS A 316 -30.40 8.63 40.08
N ARG A 317 -30.84 9.89 40.09
CA ARG A 317 -30.07 11.14 40.16
C ARG A 317 -29.55 11.66 38.82
N LEU A 318 -30.36 12.56 38.26
CA LEU A 318 -29.91 13.80 37.61
C LEU A 318 -28.62 14.32 38.27
N ILE A 319 -27.48 14.11 37.62
CA ILE A 319 -26.32 14.99 37.81
C ILE A 319 -26.70 16.29 37.10
N LYS A 320 -27.21 17.26 37.87
CA LYS A 320 -27.35 18.64 37.39
C LYS A 320 -25.94 19.14 37.04
N PRO A 321 -25.66 19.60 35.81
CA PRO A 321 -24.49 20.43 35.59
C PRO A 321 -24.64 21.69 36.44
N ALA A 322 -23.60 22.00 37.21
CA ALA A 322 -23.55 23.19 38.06
C ALA A 322 -23.81 24.44 37.21
N ARG A 323 -24.84 25.20 37.58
CA ARG A 323 -25.05 26.56 37.07
C ARG A 323 -23.92 27.44 37.59
N GLY A 324 -23.19 28.08 36.68
CA GLY A 324 -22.13 29.03 37.02
C GLY A 324 -21.54 29.69 35.78
N LEU A 325 -22.36 30.40 35.01
CA LEU A 325 -21.92 31.40 34.03
C LEU A 325 -22.30 32.77 34.59
N ILE A 326 -21.31 33.50 35.09
CA ILE A 326 -21.40 34.93 35.41
C ILE A 326 -21.06 35.67 34.12
N MET A 327 -22.00 36.45 33.59
CA MET A 327 -21.74 37.40 32.50
C MET A 327 -21.49 38.78 33.10
N TYR A 328 -20.30 39.35 32.86
CA TYR A 328 -20.05 40.78 33.06
C TYR A 328 -20.52 41.52 31.80
N GLY A 329 -21.50 42.42 31.95
CA GLY A 329 -21.78 43.46 30.95
C GLY A 329 -20.89 44.69 31.21
N PRO A 330 -20.53 45.48 30.19
CA PRO A 330 -19.80 46.73 30.40
C PRO A 330 -20.74 47.79 31.02
N PRO A 331 -20.25 48.61 31.96
CA PRO A 331 -21.03 49.68 32.58
C PRO A 331 -21.20 50.85 31.60
N GLY A 332 -22.40 51.42 31.58
CA GLY A 332 -22.65 52.71 30.93
C GLY A 332 -22.09 53.87 31.75
N GLU A 333 -21.76 54.96 31.08
CA GLU A 333 -21.48 56.26 31.70
C GLU A 333 -22.36 57.33 31.03
N PHE A 334 -23.15 57.98 31.90
CA PHE A 334 -23.75 59.32 31.91
C PHE A 334 -24.43 59.92 30.66
#